data_AF-A0AAJ6V9D0-F1
#
_entry.id   AF-A0AAJ6V9D0-F1
#
_cell.length_a   1.000
_cell.length_b   1.000
_cell.length_c   1.000
_cell.angle_alpha   90.00
_cell.angle_beta   90.00
_cell.angle_gamma   90.00
#
_symmetry.space_group_name_H-M   'P 1'
#
loop_
_entity.id
_entity.type
_entity.pdbx_description
1 polymer ?
#
loop_
_entity_poly.entity_id
_entity_poly.type
_entity_poly.pdbx_seq_one_letter_code
_entity_poly.pdbx_strand_id
1 'polypeptide(L)'
;MAIPLANGLRALFSVLGCLMVATLIYTIYVDGFPFRRDLLTPWMAATLVDFYINIIALAAWISYKESNFITATVWIVLLICSGSIATCAYIFIQLLKLSPEESLQDPLYHVLLRHENKLTYRGVEQKTKQSAVVTARIAFSILGLLMLGTLIYTLITDGSPFRKELLTPWMVATLIDFYINVVALSVWVAYKESSWISAFLWILLLICFGSITTCAYVVKQLLQLTSQDPVYLILFNRGNRKQV
;
A
#
# COMPACT_ATOMS: atom_id res chain seq x y z
N MET A 1 26.32 8.02 -14.75
CA MET A 1 25.56 6.93 -15.39
C MET A 1 24.25 6.80 -14.62
N ALA A 2 23.12 7.25 -15.16
CA ALA A 2 21.85 7.21 -14.45
C ALA A 2 21.46 5.74 -14.24
N ILE A 3 21.24 5.33 -12.98
CA ILE A 3 20.67 4.01 -12.70
C ILE A 3 19.25 4.03 -13.31
N PRO A 4 18.91 3.09 -14.21
CA PRO A 4 17.55 2.98 -14.72
C PRO A 4 16.57 2.90 -13.55
N LEU A 5 15.46 3.66 -13.59
CA LEU A 5 14.49 3.76 -12.49
C LEU A 5 14.09 2.38 -11.92
N ALA A 6 13.88 1.39 -12.79
CA ALA A 6 13.57 0.03 -12.40
C ALA A 6 14.65 -0.62 -11.51
N ASN A 7 15.94 -0.41 -11.83
CA ASN A 7 17.05 -0.92 -11.03
C ASN A 7 17.13 -0.22 -9.67
N GLY A 8 16.85 1.09 -9.64
CA GLY A 8 16.72 1.85 -8.39
C GLY A 8 15.60 1.31 -7.50
N LEU A 9 14.42 1.03 -8.07
CA LEU A 9 13.29 0.45 -7.35
C LEU A 9 13.56 -0.98 -6.87
N ARG A 10 14.22 -1.82 -7.70
CA ARG A 10 14.64 -3.17 -7.31
C ARG A 10 15.57 -3.12 -6.09
N ALA A 11 16.58 -2.25 -6.13
CA ALA A 11 17.50 -2.06 -5.02
C ALA A 11 16.76 -1.55 -3.77
N LEU A 12 15.90 -0.55 -3.91
CA LEU A 12 15.12 0.01 -2.81
C LEU A 12 14.28 -1.06 -2.09
N PHE A 13 13.41 -1.77 -2.81
CA PHE A 13 12.53 -2.75 -2.18
C PHE A 13 13.29 -3.97 -1.64
N SER A 14 14.42 -4.35 -2.26
CA SER A 14 15.30 -5.40 -1.71
C SER A 14 15.93 -4.97 -0.39
N VAL A 15 16.49 -3.75 -0.32
CA VAL A 15 17.10 -3.22 0.91
C VAL A 15 16.06 -3.06 2.02
N LEU A 16 14.89 -2.52 1.71
CA LEU A 16 13.81 -2.36 2.70
C LEU A 16 13.28 -3.71 3.22
N GLY A 17 13.14 -4.71 2.35
CA GLY A 17 12.77 -6.06 2.76
C GLY A 17 13.82 -6.69 3.69
N CYS A 18 15.11 -6.58 3.36
CA CYS A 18 16.19 -7.06 4.21
C CYS A 18 16.25 -6.31 5.56
N LEU A 19 16.04 -4.99 5.55
CA LEU A 19 15.95 -4.18 6.76
C LEU A 19 14.82 -4.66 7.67
N MET A 20 13.65 -4.96 7.12
CA MET A 20 12.51 -5.46 7.90
C MET A 20 12.81 -6.85 8.49
N VAL A 21 13.37 -7.77 7.70
CA VAL A 21 13.78 -9.10 8.20
C VAL A 21 14.79 -8.97 9.34
N ALA A 22 15.82 -8.14 9.18
CA ALA A 22 16.82 -7.90 10.22
C ALA A 22 16.19 -7.29 11.48
N THR A 23 15.24 -6.36 11.31
CA THR A 23 14.49 -5.76 12.42
C THR A 23 13.70 -6.80 13.18
N LEU A 24 12.96 -7.69 12.50
CA LEU A 24 12.21 -8.76 13.16
C LEU A 24 13.12 -9.73 13.91
N ILE A 25 14.21 -10.18 13.29
CA ILE A 25 15.16 -11.10 13.93
C ILE A 25 15.74 -10.46 15.19
N TYR A 26 16.16 -9.19 15.10
CA TYR A 26 16.70 -8.45 16.23
C TYR A 26 15.67 -8.26 17.34
N THR A 27 14.44 -7.84 17.01
CA THR A 27 13.38 -7.63 18.00
C THR A 27 12.97 -8.94 18.67
N ILE A 28 12.86 -10.04 17.92
CA ILE A 28 12.58 -11.37 18.49
C ILE A 28 13.71 -11.82 19.42
N TYR A 29 14.97 -11.56 19.04
CA TYR A 29 16.12 -11.93 19.85
C TYR A 29 16.16 -11.15 21.19
N VAL A 30 15.85 -9.85 21.17
CA VAL A 30 15.95 -8.98 22.35
C VAL A 30 14.70 -9.01 23.23
N ASP A 31 13.50 -9.09 22.63
CA ASP A 31 12.22 -8.89 23.32
C ASP A 31 11.28 -10.10 23.20
N GLY A 32 11.71 -11.19 22.56
CA GLY A 32 10.91 -12.40 22.39
C GLY A 32 9.77 -12.24 21.38
N PHE A 33 8.77 -13.12 21.43
CA PHE A 33 7.68 -13.15 20.44
C PHE A 33 6.68 -11.97 20.57
N PRO A 34 6.03 -11.57 19.46
CA PRO A 34 5.12 -10.41 19.44
C PRO A 34 3.75 -10.68 20.06
N PHE A 35 3.34 -11.94 20.23
CA PHE A 35 1.98 -12.31 20.62
C PHE A 35 1.79 -12.24 22.14
N ARG A 36 1.94 -11.03 22.71
CA ARG A 36 1.76 -10.77 24.14
C ARG A 36 0.80 -9.61 24.35
N ARG A 37 -0.09 -9.73 25.34
CA ARG A 37 -1.17 -8.74 25.56
C ARG A 37 -0.66 -7.40 26.07
N ASP A 38 0.43 -7.39 26.81
CA ASP A 38 1.13 -6.21 27.31
C ASP A 38 1.66 -5.30 26.20
N LEU A 39 1.93 -5.85 25.01
CA LEU A 39 2.36 -5.07 23.84
C LEU A 39 1.20 -4.31 23.17
N LEU A 40 -0.05 -4.75 23.36
CA LEU A 40 -1.25 -4.13 22.78
C LEU A 40 -1.72 -2.91 23.59
N THR A 41 -0.84 -1.94 23.74
CA THR A 41 -1.20 -0.62 24.30
C THR A 41 -2.18 0.10 23.37
N PRO A 42 -2.92 1.13 23.85
CA PRO A 42 -3.85 1.89 23.01
C PRO A 42 -3.20 2.44 21.74
N TRP A 43 -1.97 2.97 21.86
CA TRP A 43 -1.20 3.44 20.71
C TRP A 43 -0.75 2.31 19.78
N MET A 44 -0.34 1.15 20.30
CA MET A 44 -0.01 0.00 19.45
C MET A 44 -1.23 -0.44 18.65
N ALA A 45 -2.40 -0.53 19.30
CA ALA A 45 -3.64 -0.89 18.63
C ALA A 45 -4.00 0.12 17.53
N ALA A 46 -3.88 1.43 17.80
CA ALA A 46 -4.10 2.47 16.80
C ALA A 46 -3.13 2.35 15.61
N THR A 47 -1.84 2.10 15.87
CA THR A 47 -0.84 1.87 14.81
C THR A 47 -1.14 0.61 13.99
N LEU A 48 -1.61 -0.47 14.61
CA LEU A 48 -2.03 -1.68 13.90
C LEU A 48 -3.26 -1.42 13.02
N VAL A 49 -4.26 -0.68 13.51
CA VAL A 49 -5.42 -0.29 12.68
C VAL A 49 -4.95 0.51 11.47
N ASP A 50 -4.08 1.50 11.67
CA ASP A 50 -3.50 2.32 10.60
C ASP A 50 -2.77 1.44 9.55
N PHE A 51 -1.91 0.56 10.06
CA PHE A 51 -1.16 -0.41 9.27
C PHE A 51 -2.07 -1.28 8.40
N TYR A 52 -3.08 -1.92 8.99
CA TYR A 52 -3.93 -2.84 8.25
C TYR A 52 -4.81 -2.15 7.22
N ILE A 53 -5.19 -0.89 7.41
CA ILE A 53 -5.90 -0.13 6.37
C ILE A 53 -5.01 0.09 5.14
N ASN A 54 -3.72 0.38 5.35
CA ASN A 54 -2.77 0.43 4.24
C ASN A 54 -2.57 -0.94 3.58
N ILE A 55 -2.54 -2.03 4.36
CA ILE A 55 -2.51 -3.40 3.84
C ILE A 55 -3.73 -3.70 2.97
N ILE A 56 -4.93 -3.23 3.32
CA ILE A 56 -6.13 -3.40 2.49
C ILE A 56 -5.94 -2.76 1.10
N ALA A 57 -5.36 -1.56 1.03
CA ALA A 57 -5.09 -0.91 -0.25
C ALA A 57 -4.10 -1.72 -1.11
N LEU A 58 -3.05 -2.25 -0.51
CA LEU A 58 -2.06 -3.11 -1.18
C LEU A 58 -2.67 -4.46 -1.60
N ALA A 59 -3.47 -5.08 -0.74
CA ALA A 59 -4.18 -6.33 -1.04
C ALA A 59 -5.18 -6.16 -2.19
N ALA A 60 -5.86 -5.02 -2.28
CA ALA A 60 -6.73 -4.71 -3.41
C ALA A 60 -5.95 -4.62 -4.73
N TRP A 61 -4.75 -4.03 -4.71
CA TRP A 61 -3.85 -4.02 -5.87
C TRP A 61 -3.38 -5.43 -6.25
N ILE A 62 -2.93 -6.24 -5.30
CA ILE A 62 -2.51 -7.64 -5.53
C ILE A 62 -3.67 -8.47 -6.11
N SER A 63 -4.87 -8.32 -5.57
CA SER A 63 -6.08 -9.01 -6.05
C SER A 63 -6.41 -8.67 -7.50
N TYR A 64 -6.18 -7.41 -7.90
CA TYR A 64 -6.33 -7.00 -9.29
C TYR A 64 -5.22 -7.56 -10.18
N LYS A 65 -3.96 -7.51 -9.71
CA LYS A 65 -2.78 -7.85 -10.49
C LYS A 65 -2.67 -9.35 -10.77
N GLU A 66 -3.02 -10.20 -9.81
CA GLU A 66 -2.98 -11.65 -9.95
C GLU A 66 -4.19 -12.19 -10.70
N SER A 67 -3.96 -13.03 -11.72
CA SER A 67 -5.05 -13.67 -12.48
C SER A 67 -5.63 -14.90 -11.79
N ASN A 68 -4.77 -15.64 -11.09
CA ASN A 68 -5.17 -16.80 -10.30
C ASN A 68 -5.56 -16.37 -8.88
N PHE A 69 -6.83 -16.62 -8.53
CA PHE A 69 -7.35 -16.34 -7.19
C PHE A 69 -6.58 -17.04 -6.07
N ILE A 70 -6.04 -18.25 -6.31
CA ILE A 70 -5.23 -18.97 -5.32
C ILE A 70 -3.93 -18.20 -5.07
N THR A 71 -3.23 -17.78 -6.12
CA THR A 71 -2.01 -16.98 -6.01
C THR A 71 -2.27 -15.64 -5.33
N ALA A 72 -3.38 -14.97 -5.68
CA ALA A 72 -3.80 -13.74 -5.02
C ALA A 72 -4.01 -13.97 -3.51
N THR A 73 -4.73 -15.04 -3.14
CA THR A 73 -5.02 -15.37 -1.74
C THR A 73 -3.74 -15.70 -0.97
N VAL A 74 -2.82 -16.47 -1.56
CA VAL A 74 -1.51 -16.75 -0.94
C VAL A 74 -0.75 -15.46 -0.66
N TRP A 75 -0.69 -14.53 -1.63
CA TRP A 75 -0.03 -13.25 -1.42
C TRP A 75 -0.70 -12.38 -0.37
N ILE A 76 -2.03 -12.36 -0.32
CA ILE A 76 -2.79 -11.62 0.69
C ILE A 76 -2.53 -12.20 2.09
N VAL A 77 -2.50 -13.52 2.24
CA VAL A 77 -2.14 -14.17 3.52
C VAL A 77 -0.71 -13.81 3.92
N LEU A 78 0.25 -13.88 2.99
CA LEU A 78 1.63 -13.45 3.24
C LEU A 78 1.71 -11.98 3.65
N LEU A 79 0.91 -11.11 3.02
CA LEU A 79 0.85 -9.69 3.33
C LEU A 79 0.28 -9.40 4.72
N ILE A 80 -0.76 -10.14 5.13
CA ILE A 80 -1.34 -10.02 6.48
C ILE A 80 -0.36 -10.55 7.54
N CYS A 81 0.33 -11.66 7.26
CA CYS A 81 1.22 -12.30 8.24
C CYS A 81 2.61 -11.65 8.34
N SER A 82 3.15 -11.14 7.23
CA SER A 82 4.55 -10.70 7.13
C SER A 82 4.70 -9.22 6.78
N GLY A 83 3.58 -8.51 6.59
CA GLY A 83 3.58 -7.07 6.37
C GLY A 83 4.42 -6.64 5.18
N SER A 84 5.27 -5.65 5.40
CA SER A 84 6.14 -5.05 4.40
C SER A 84 7.15 -5.99 3.77
N ILE A 85 7.52 -7.11 4.43
CA ILE A 85 8.37 -8.14 3.79
C ILE A 85 7.68 -8.68 2.54
N ALA A 86 6.39 -9.00 2.64
CA ALA A 86 5.60 -9.49 1.52
C ALA A 86 5.37 -8.38 0.48
N THR A 87 5.11 -7.14 0.90
CA THR A 87 5.00 -5.97 0.00
C THR A 87 6.28 -5.80 -0.83
N CYS A 88 7.44 -5.76 -0.17
CA CYS A 88 8.75 -5.63 -0.80
C CYS A 88 9.04 -6.80 -1.75
N ALA A 89 8.82 -8.04 -1.31
CA ALA A 89 9.04 -9.23 -2.12
C ALA A 89 8.13 -9.22 -3.37
N TYR A 90 6.85 -8.89 -3.21
CA TYR A 90 5.90 -8.84 -4.30
C TYR A 90 6.30 -7.79 -5.34
N ILE A 91 6.57 -6.55 -4.92
CA ILE A 91 6.98 -5.47 -5.82
C ILE A 91 8.31 -5.81 -6.51
N PHE A 92 9.28 -6.35 -5.77
CA PHE A 92 10.56 -6.78 -6.32
C PHE A 92 10.40 -7.86 -7.39
N ILE A 93 9.59 -8.88 -7.13
CA ILE A 93 9.28 -9.94 -8.11
C ILE A 93 8.60 -9.36 -9.35
N GLN A 94 7.65 -8.43 -9.19
CA GLN A 94 6.99 -7.78 -10.33
C GLN A 94 7.99 -6.95 -11.15
N LEU A 95 8.94 -6.28 -10.50
CA LEU A 95 10.01 -5.54 -11.18
C LEU A 95 10.99 -6.46 -11.90
N LEU A 96 11.25 -7.68 -11.42
CA LEU A 96 12.10 -8.66 -12.09
C LEU A 96 11.44 -9.24 -13.35
N LYS A 97 10.11 -9.29 -13.40
CA LYS A 97 9.35 -9.81 -14.56
C LYS A 97 9.35 -8.85 -15.76
N LEU A 98 9.77 -7.60 -15.59
CA LEU A 98 9.80 -6.61 -16.67
C LEU A 98 10.83 -6.98 -17.74
N SER A 99 10.44 -6.85 -19.02
CA SER A 99 11.40 -6.93 -20.13
C SER A 99 12.35 -5.72 -20.12
N PRO A 100 13.54 -5.81 -20.76
CA PRO A 100 14.45 -4.67 -20.86
C PRO A 100 13.82 -3.43 -21.51
N GLU A 101 12.90 -3.62 -22.46
CA GLU A 101 12.18 -2.56 -23.17
C GLU A 101 11.16 -1.88 -22.26
N GLU A 102 10.33 -2.67 -21.56
CA GLU A 102 9.35 -2.19 -20.58
C GLU A 102 10.02 -1.45 -19.41
N SER A 103 11.18 -1.95 -18.99
CA SER A 103 11.98 -1.36 -17.93
C SER A 103 12.53 0.03 -18.26
N LEU A 104 12.66 0.36 -19.55
CA LEU A 104 13.21 1.64 -20.01
C LEU A 104 12.13 2.67 -20.34
N GLN A 105 10.93 2.25 -20.78
CA GLN A 105 9.84 3.16 -21.12
C GLN A 105 9.08 3.69 -19.90
N ASP A 106 8.36 2.83 -19.18
CA ASP A 106 7.58 3.20 -17.98
C ASP A 106 7.45 1.98 -17.04
N PRO A 107 8.48 1.70 -16.22
CA PRO A 107 8.52 0.48 -15.42
C PRO A 107 7.37 0.39 -14.41
N LEU A 108 6.89 1.53 -13.90
CA LEU A 108 5.79 1.56 -12.93
C LEU A 108 4.45 1.29 -13.61
N TYR A 109 4.22 1.79 -14.82
CA TYR A 109 3.05 1.41 -15.62
C TYR A 109 2.98 -0.09 -15.85
N HIS A 110 4.07 -0.71 -16.31
CA HIS A 110 4.11 -2.15 -16.60
C HIS A 110 4.01 -3.02 -15.32
N VAL A 111 4.56 -2.55 -14.20
CA VAL A 111 4.38 -3.21 -12.89
C VAL A 111 2.93 -3.14 -12.43
N LEU A 112 2.25 -2.01 -12.60
CA LEU A 112 0.85 -1.87 -12.19
C LEU A 112 -0.11 -2.59 -13.15
N LEU A 113 0.20 -2.63 -14.45
CA LEU A 113 -0.65 -3.22 -15.48
C LEU A 113 -0.76 -4.74 -15.32
N ARG A 114 -1.98 -5.27 -15.24
CA ARG A 114 -2.20 -6.71 -15.32
C ARG A 114 -1.85 -7.23 -16.73
N HIS A 115 -0.95 -8.20 -16.81
CA HIS A 115 -0.34 -8.67 -18.06
C HIS A 115 -1.28 -9.52 -18.96
N GLU A 116 -2.55 -9.69 -18.59
CA GLU A 116 -3.48 -10.64 -19.23
C GLU A 116 -4.61 -10.02 -20.08
N ASN A 117 -4.65 -8.70 -20.31
CA ASN A 117 -5.77 -8.09 -21.05
C ASN A 117 -5.37 -7.39 -22.34
N LYS A 118 -5.37 -8.17 -23.44
CA LYS A 118 -5.73 -7.62 -24.76
C LYS A 118 -6.99 -8.24 -25.37
N LEU A 119 -7.49 -9.38 -24.89
CA LEU A 119 -8.56 -10.13 -25.59
C LEU A 119 -9.72 -10.67 -24.73
N THR A 120 -9.55 -10.93 -23.44
CA THR A 120 -10.57 -11.68 -22.66
C THR A 120 -11.62 -10.80 -21.97
N TYR A 121 -11.36 -9.50 -21.81
CA TYR A 121 -12.22 -8.60 -21.01
C TYR A 121 -13.51 -8.12 -21.70
N ARG A 122 -13.68 -8.38 -23.00
CA ARG A 122 -14.85 -7.90 -23.75
C ARG A 122 -16.13 -8.71 -23.50
N GLY A 123 -16.01 -9.93 -22.97
CA GLY A 123 -17.11 -10.90 -22.98
C GLY A 123 -17.83 -11.17 -21.65
N VAL A 124 -17.16 -11.06 -20.50
CA VAL A 124 -17.67 -11.67 -19.25
C VAL A 124 -18.15 -10.65 -18.20
N GLU A 125 -17.64 -9.41 -18.23
CA GLU A 125 -17.88 -8.43 -17.14
C GLU A 125 -19.07 -7.48 -17.36
N GLN A 126 -19.95 -7.75 -18.32
CA GLN A 126 -21.12 -6.89 -18.59
C GLN A 126 -22.18 -6.93 -17.47
N LYS A 127 -22.15 -7.90 -16.55
CA LYS A 127 -23.26 -8.15 -15.60
C LYS A 127 -23.16 -7.48 -14.22
N THR A 128 -22.06 -6.79 -13.89
CA THR A 128 -21.87 -6.15 -12.56
C THR A 128 -21.60 -4.64 -12.65
N LYS A 129 -22.06 -4.00 -13.72
CA LYS A 129 -21.59 -2.67 -14.19
C LYS A 129 -22.15 -1.43 -13.45
N GLN A 130 -22.83 -1.60 -12.32
CA GLN A 130 -23.23 -0.49 -11.45
C GLN A 130 -23.02 -0.89 -9.98
N SER A 131 -21.81 -0.65 -9.45
CA SER A 131 -21.59 -0.21 -8.05
C SER A 131 -20.13 -0.33 -7.61
N ALA A 132 -19.23 -1.05 -8.30
CA ALA A 132 -17.88 -1.33 -7.77
C ALA A 132 -17.09 -0.08 -7.37
N VAL A 133 -17.11 0.97 -8.22
CA VAL A 133 -16.49 2.27 -7.90
C VAL A 133 -17.17 2.95 -6.70
N VAL A 134 -18.50 2.89 -6.63
CA VAL A 134 -19.27 3.49 -5.52
C VAL A 134 -19.00 2.73 -4.22
N THR A 135 -18.99 1.41 -4.25
CA THR A 135 -18.62 0.53 -3.13
C THR A 135 -17.20 0.82 -2.66
N ALA A 136 -16.23 0.96 -3.56
CA ALA A 136 -14.87 1.33 -3.20
C ALA A 136 -14.81 2.72 -2.55
N ARG A 137 -15.52 3.73 -3.07
CA ARG A 137 -15.60 5.07 -2.45
C ARG A 137 -16.13 4.98 -1.02
N ILE A 138 -17.25 4.27 -0.83
CA ILE A 138 -17.87 4.10 0.49
C ILE A 138 -16.92 3.35 1.42
N ALA A 139 -16.33 2.23 0.98
CA ALA A 139 -15.43 1.42 1.78
C ALA A 139 -14.20 2.22 2.25
N PHE A 140 -13.47 2.89 1.34
CA PHE A 140 -12.31 3.69 1.73
C PHE A 140 -12.69 4.93 2.55
N SER A 141 -13.88 5.50 2.36
CA SER A 141 -14.37 6.60 3.21
C SER A 141 -14.63 6.12 4.64
N ILE A 142 -15.28 4.95 4.81
CA ILE A 142 -15.52 4.34 6.12
C ILE A 142 -14.19 3.98 6.80
N LEU A 143 -13.23 3.40 6.07
CA LEU A 143 -11.90 3.08 6.62
C LEU A 143 -11.14 4.34 7.06
N GLY A 144 -11.19 5.42 6.27
CA GLY A 144 -10.60 6.70 6.66
C GLY A 144 -11.25 7.30 7.91
N LEU A 145 -12.57 7.25 8.03
CA LEU A 145 -13.30 7.70 9.22
C LEU A 145 -13.03 6.81 10.44
N LEU A 146 -12.89 5.50 10.25
CA LEU A 146 -12.49 4.55 11.29
C LEU A 146 -11.11 4.92 11.86
N MET A 147 -10.13 5.18 10.99
CA MET A 147 -8.80 5.57 11.45
C MET A 147 -8.83 6.94 12.14
N LEU A 148 -9.55 7.92 11.58
CA LEU A 148 -9.71 9.24 12.21
C LEU A 148 -10.34 9.12 13.61
N GLY A 149 -11.41 8.33 13.74
CA GLY A 149 -12.06 8.07 15.02
C GLY A 149 -11.13 7.37 16.01
N THR A 150 -10.35 6.38 15.55
CA THR A 150 -9.35 5.67 16.35
C THR A 150 -8.28 6.62 16.88
N LEU A 151 -7.78 7.52 16.02
CA LEU A 151 -6.77 8.50 16.38
C LEU A 151 -7.32 9.52 17.39
N ILE A 152 -8.50 10.08 17.15
CA ILE A 152 -9.15 11.04 18.08
C ILE A 152 -9.43 10.37 19.42
N TYR A 153 -9.99 9.16 19.41
CA TYR A 153 -10.25 8.39 20.63
C TYR A 153 -8.98 8.20 21.44
N THR A 154 -7.92 7.69 20.81
CA THR A 154 -6.63 7.40 21.46
C THR A 154 -5.97 8.68 21.97
N LEU A 155 -6.05 9.79 21.23
CA LEU A 155 -5.55 11.10 21.69
C LEU A 155 -6.28 11.59 22.95
N ILE A 156 -7.60 11.42 23.01
CA ILE A 156 -8.41 11.87 24.16
C ILE A 156 -8.16 10.98 25.38
N THR A 157 -8.06 9.66 25.19
CA THR A 157 -7.95 8.72 26.31
C THR A 157 -6.53 8.51 26.80
N ASP A 158 -5.55 8.51 25.91
CA ASP A 158 -4.16 8.15 26.19
C ASP A 158 -3.18 9.32 25.99
N GLY A 159 -3.67 10.48 25.54
CA GLY A 159 -2.87 11.68 25.34
C GLY A 159 -2.00 11.61 24.09
N SER A 160 -0.85 12.29 24.10
CA SER A 160 0.03 12.40 22.92
C SER A 160 0.73 11.08 22.54
N PRO A 161 0.90 10.76 21.24
CA PRO A 161 1.72 9.64 20.79
C PRO A 161 3.23 9.88 20.94
N PHE A 162 3.66 11.13 21.14
CA PHE A 162 5.08 11.52 21.15
C PHE A 162 5.69 11.35 22.54
N ARG A 163 5.73 10.10 23.00
CA ARG A 163 6.24 9.71 24.31
C ARG A 163 7.21 8.54 24.18
N LYS A 164 8.36 8.62 24.85
CA LYS A 164 9.43 7.62 24.69
C LYS A 164 9.01 6.26 25.25
N GLU A 165 8.18 6.23 26.29
CA GLU A 165 7.66 4.99 26.88
C GLU A 165 6.83 4.15 25.91
N LEU A 166 6.26 4.76 24.86
CA LEU A 166 5.50 4.03 23.85
C LEU A 166 6.39 3.29 22.85
N LEU A 167 7.66 3.68 22.72
CA LEU A 167 8.62 3.13 21.76
C LEU A 167 9.26 1.84 22.28
N THR A 168 8.44 0.87 22.64
CA THR A 168 8.90 -0.49 22.94
C THR A 168 9.56 -1.14 21.71
N PRO A 169 10.40 -2.17 21.86
CA PRO A 169 11.06 -2.82 20.72
C PRO A 169 10.06 -3.27 19.64
N TRP A 170 8.93 -3.82 20.04
CA TRP A 170 7.85 -4.19 19.12
C TRP A 170 7.14 -2.99 18.50
N MET A 171 6.90 -1.89 19.24
CA MET A 171 6.34 -0.67 18.64
C MET A 171 7.26 -0.13 17.53
N VAL A 172 8.57 -0.08 17.79
CA VAL A 172 9.56 0.38 16.81
C VAL A 172 9.56 -0.52 15.58
N ALA A 173 9.53 -1.85 15.77
CA ALA A 173 9.45 -2.80 14.66
C ALA A 173 8.17 -2.60 13.82
N THR A 174 7.01 -2.44 14.46
CA THR A 174 5.73 -2.18 13.78
C THR A 174 5.75 -0.86 13.03
N LEU A 175 6.35 0.20 13.59
CA LEU A 175 6.49 1.48 12.91
C LEU A 175 7.41 1.38 11.69
N ILE A 176 8.53 0.65 11.78
CA ILE A 176 9.41 0.40 10.64
C ILE A 176 8.63 -0.34 9.54
N ASP A 177 7.90 -1.39 9.90
CA ASP A 177 7.04 -2.15 8.98
C ASP A 177 6.03 -1.24 8.26
N PHE A 178 5.31 -0.45 9.06
CA PHE A 178 4.35 0.53 8.60
C PHE A 178 4.96 1.52 7.60
N TYR A 179 6.09 2.12 7.93
CA TYR A 179 6.71 3.13 7.06
C TYR A 179 7.28 2.54 5.77
N ILE A 180 7.71 1.27 5.75
CA ILE A 180 8.10 0.60 4.51
C ILE A 180 6.88 0.47 3.58
N ASN A 181 5.70 0.13 4.11
CA ASN A 181 4.47 0.13 3.32
C ASN A 181 4.07 1.55 2.86
N VAL A 182 4.29 2.57 3.70
CA VAL A 182 4.11 3.99 3.30
C VAL A 182 5.06 4.37 2.16
N VAL A 183 6.30 3.87 2.13
CA VAL A 183 7.21 4.07 0.98
C VAL A 183 6.63 3.46 -0.29
N ALA A 184 6.08 2.24 -0.24
CA ALA A 184 5.44 1.62 -1.39
C ALA A 184 4.28 2.48 -1.94
N LEU A 185 3.40 2.97 -1.05
CA LEU A 185 2.31 3.87 -1.41
C LEU A 185 2.82 5.23 -1.94
N SER A 186 3.90 5.75 -1.38
CA SER A 186 4.53 7.01 -1.79
C SER A 186 5.12 6.92 -3.20
N VAL A 187 5.74 5.80 -3.56
CA VAL A 187 6.21 5.53 -4.93
C VAL A 187 5.03 5.57 -5.91
N TRP A 188 3.90 4.96 -5.55
CA TRP A 188 2.69 5.00 -6.37
C TRP A 188 2.11 6.42 -6.51
N VAL A 189 2.05 7.19 -5.42
CA VAL A 189 1.59 8.59 -5.44
C VAL A 189 2.52 9.45 -6.31
N ALA A 190 3.84 9.31 -6.16
CA ALA A 190 4.83 10.05 -6.93
C ALA A 190 4.71 9.77 -8.43
N TYR A 191 4.45 8.52 -8.82
CA TYR A 191 4.19 8.14 -10.20
C TYR A 191 2.91 8.77 -10.76
N LYS A 192 1.89 8.91 -9.92
CA LYS A 192 0.55 9.29 -10.36
C LYS A 192 0.33 10.79 -10.43
N GLU A 193 0.96 11.55 -9.54
CA GLU A 193 0.84 13.00 -9.50
C GLU A 193 1.64 13.65 -10.64
N SER A 194 1.00 14.59 -11.35
CA SER A 194 1.62 15.26 -12.49
C SER A 194 2.63 16.36 -12.09
N SER A 195 2.60 16.80 -10.84
CA SER A 195 3.51 17.83 -10.32
C SER A 195 4.26 17.34 -9.09
N TRP A 196 5.55 17.65 -9.03
CA TRP A 196 6.41 17.29 -7.90
C TRP A 196 5.91 17.90 -6.58
N ILE A 197 5.34 19.11 -6.63
CA ILE A 197 4.78 19.78 -5.44
C ILE A 197 3.57 19.01 -4.91
N SER A 198 2.65 18.59 -5.79
CA SER A 198 1.49 17.78 -5.37
C SER A 198 1.95 16.44 -4.79
N ALA A 199 2.88 15.77 -5.47
CA ALA A 199 3.47 14.52 -4.98
C ALA A 199 4.09 14.69 -3.59
N PHE A 200 4.90 15.73 -3.39
CA PHE A 200 5.54 16.05 -2.11
C PHE A 200 4.51 16.29 -1.01
N LEU A 201 3.47 17.09 -1.27
CA LEU A 201 2.41 17.36 -0.29
C LEU A 201 1.67 16.07 0.09
N TRP A 202 1.33 15.21 -0.87
CA TRP A 202 0.66 13.93 -0.57
C TRP A 202 1.55 12.97 0.21
N ILE A 203 2.84 12.90 -0.11
CA ILE A 203 3.80 12.07 0.61
C ILE A 203 3.98 12.58 2.05
N LEU A 204 4.08 13.91 2.24
CA LEU A 204 4.13 14.51 3.56
C LEU A 204 2.87 14.15 4.38
N LEU A 205 1.70 14.23 3.76
CA LEU A 205 0.44 13.82 4.40
C LEU A 205 0.39 12.31 4.71
N LEU A 206 0.98 11.46 3.87
CA LEU A 206 1.07 10.01 4.14
C LEU A 206 1.97 9.73 5.34
N ILE A 207 3.09 10.44 5.46
CA ILE A 207 4.00 10.30 6.60
C ILE A 207 3.34 10.79 7.90
N CYS A 208 2.61 11.92 7.85
CA CYS A 208 2.01 12.51 9.04
C CYS A 208 0.70 11.85 9.49
N PHE A 209 -0.14 11.39 8.56
CA PHE A 209 -1.51 10.92 8.85
C PHE A 209 -1.78 9.49 8.39
N GLY A 210 -0.78 8.81 7.83
CA GLY A 210 -0.87 7.39 7.51
C GLY A 210 -2.04 7.07 6.56
N SER A 211 -2.81 6.06 6.96
CA SER A 211 -3.94 5.52 6.19
C SER A 211 -5.11 6.46 6.02
N ILE A 212 -5.26 7.50 6.86
CA ILE A 212 -6.26 8.57 6.61
C ILE A 212 -5.97 9.21 5.25
N THR A 213 -4.69 9.53 4.99
CA THR A 213 -4.25 10.08 3.71
C THR A 213 -4.37 9.06 2.59
N THR A 214 -4.02 7.80 2.81
CA THR A 214 -4.21 6.72 1.82
C THR A 214 -5.67 6.64 1.37
N CYS A 215 -6.61 6.60 2.32
CA CYS A 215 -8.04 6.57 2.08
C CYS A 215 -8.51 7.83 1.34
N ALA A 216 -8.14 9.02 1.81
CA ALA A 216 -8.49 10.27 1.16
C ALA A 216 -7.97 10.35 -0.28
N TYR A 217 -6.74 9.88 -0.51
CA TYR A 217 -6.14 9.83 -1.83
C TYR A 217 -6.86 8.86 -2.76
N VAL A 218 -7.17 7.65 -2.29
CA VAL A 218 -7.93 6.66 -3.05
C VAL A 218 -9.33 7.19 -3.40
N VAL A 219 -10.05 7.77 -2.43
CA VAL A 219 -11.37 8.37 -2.66
C VAL A 219 -11.31 9.52 -3.66
N LYS A 220 -10.36 10.47 -3.52
CA LYS A 220 -10.12 11.55 -4.49
C LYS A 220 -9.96 11.00 -5.91
N GLN A 221 -9.29 9.87 -6.05
CA GLN A 221 -8.98 9.28 -7.34
C GLN A 221 -10.17 8.50 -7.91
N LEU A 222 -10.93 7.82 -7.05
CA LEU A 222 -12.19 7.18 -7.43
C LEU A 222 -13.25 8.20 -7.84
N LEU A 223 -13.27 9.41 -7.26
CA LEU A 223 -14.21 10.48 -7.64
C LEU A 223 -13.99 11.00 -9.08
N GLN A 224 -12.80 10.77 -9.66
CA GLN A 224 -12.52 11.11 -11.05
C GLN A 224 -13.04 10.07 -12.05
N LEU A 225 -13.53 8.93 -11.56
CA LEU A 225 -14.10 7.86 -12.39
C LEU A 225 -15.63 7.98 -12.43
N THR A 226 -16.23 7.53 -13.51
CA THR A 226 -17.68 7.32 -13.61
C THR A 226 -18.06 6.00 -12.94
N SER A 227 -19.31 5.83 -12.49
CA SER A 227 -19.77 4.59 -11.84
C SER A 227 -19.67 3.33 -12.72
N GLN A 228 -19.54 3.51 -14.04
CA GLN A 228 -19.38 2.44 -15.03
C GLN A 228 -17.91 2.10 -15.32
N ASP A 229 -16.98 2.94 -14.87
CA ASP A 229 -15.55 2.75 -15.12
C ASP A 229 -14.99 1.65 -14.22
N PRO A 230 -14.00 0.86 -14.68
CA PRO A 230 -13.35 -0.12 -13.83
C PRO A 230 -12.48 0.53 -12.75
N VAL A 231 -12.56 -0.01 -11.53
CA VAL A 231 -11.85 0.51 -10.34
C VAL A 231 -10.34 0.56 -10.55
N TYR A 232 -9.75 -0.41 -11.27
CA TYR A 232 -8.31 -0.49 -11.46
C TYR A 232 -7.71 0.72 -12.22
N LEU A 233 -8.53 1.52 -12.92
CA LEU A 233 -8.06 2.73 -13.59
C LEU A 233 -7.47 3.76 -12.63
N ILE A 234 -7.77 3.68 -11.33
CA ILE A 234 -7.11 4.53 -10.33
C ILE A 234 -5.61 4.23 -10.23
N LEU A 235 -5.13 3.05 -10.63
CA LEU A 235 -3.70 2.72 -10.50
C LEU A 235 -2.83 3.57 -11.44
N PHE A 236 -3.36 3.91 -12.62
CA PHE A 236 -2.63 4.61 -13.66
C PHE A 236 -2.73 6.14 -13.57
N ASN A 237 -1.68 6.81 -14.04
CA ASN A 237 -1.68 8.26 -14.25
C ASN A 237 -2.68 8.66 -15.35
N ARG A 238 -3.04 9.95 -15.43
CA ARG A 238 -4.06 10.42 -16.39
C ARG A 238 -3.69 10.19 -17.86
N GLY A 239 -2.40 10.20 -18.21
CA GLY A 239 -1.93 9.96 -19.58
C GLY A 239 -2.16 8.51 -20.01
N ASN A 240 -1.80 7.58 -19.14
CA ASN A 240 -1.83 6.15 -19.40
C ASN A 240 -3.24 5.56 -19.27
N ARG A 241 -4.17 6.23 -18.55
CA ARG A 241 -5.60 5.84 -18.51
C ARG A 241 -6.26 5.79 -19.90
N LYS A 242 -5.76 6.54 -20.89
CA LYS A 242 -6.30 6.55 -22.26
C LYS A 242 -5.80 5.38 -23.11
N GLN A 243 -4.79 4.65 -22.65
CA GLN A 243 -4.11 3.58 -23.39
C GLN A 243 -4.57 2.18 -22.98
N VAL A 244 -5.37 2.08 -21.91
CA VAL A 244 -5.95 0.85 -21.36
C VAL A 244 -7.43 0.78 -21.73
#